data_AF-A0A485NDJ7-F1
#
_entry.id   AF-A0A485NDJ7-F1
#
_cell.length_a   1.000
_cell.length_b   1.000
_cell.length_c   1.000
_cell.angle_alpha   90.00
_cell.angle_beta   90.00
_cell.angle_gamma   90.00
#
_symmetry.space_group_name_H-M   'P 1'
#
loop_
_entity.id
_entity.type
_entity.pdbx_description
1 polymer ?
#
loop_
_entity_poly.entity_id
_entity_poly.type
_entity_poly.pdbx_seq_one_letter_code
_entity_poly.pdbx_strand_id
1 'polypeptide(L)'
;MSLLGRDFHSSLDDVSKSLLERNSNVTAENVHPAEEASGLSRMQTLIHLLKCNIGTGLLGLPLAMKNAGLLVGPISLLGIGVLTVHCMVILLNCAHHLSQRWQKTFVNYGEAMMYSLETCPNAWLRTHSAWGRYTVSFLLITTQLGFCSVYFMFMADNLQQMVEEAHMTSNNCQPRKFLVLAPILDIRFYMLTILPFLMLLVFIQNLKLLSIFSSLANITTLGSMALIFEYIVQEIPDPSNLPLMASWKTFLLFFGTAIFTFEGVGMVLPLKNQMRDPQQFPFVLYLGMSLVITLYICLGTLGYMKFGSSTQASITLNLPNCWPYQSVKLLYSIGIFFTYALQFHVPADIILPFAVSQVSERWTLFVDLSVRIALVCLTCVSAILIPRLDLVISFVGSVSSSALALIIPPLLELITFYPEDMSCVTIAKDIMISILGLLGCVFGTYQALYELIQPIGHSVANATGVYA
;
A
#
# COMPACT_ATOMS: atom_id res chain seq x y z
N MET A 1 -28.60 38.37 -67.58
CA MET A 1 -27.80 37.25 -67.03
C MET A 1 -27.05 37.74 -65.78
N SER A 2 -27.77 38.09 -64.70
CA SER A 2 -27.14 38.63 -63.47
C SER A 2 -28.04 38.67 -62.22
N LEU A 3 -29.13 37.89 -62.17
CA LEU A 3 -30.07 37.91 -61.03
C LEU A 3 -30.18 36.58 -60.26
N LEU A 4 -29.27 35.64 -60.50
CA LEU A 4 -29.24 34.34 -59.81
C LEU A 4 -28.02 34.16 -58.87
N GLY A 5 -27.20 35.21 -58.70
CA GLY A 5 -25.99 35.18 -57.88
C GLY A 5 -26.09 35.93 -56.55
N ARG A 6 -27.23 36.57 -56.24
CA ARG A 6 -27.37 37.43 -55.05
C ARG A 6 -28.06 36.73 -53.87
N ASP A 7 -28.95 35.78 -54.13
CA ASP A 7 -29.68 35.05 -53.08
C ASP A 7 -28.91 33.84 -52.52
N PHE A 8 -27.87 33.39 -53.23
CA PHE A 8 -26.97 32.35 -52.72
C PHE A 8 -25.93 32.92 -51.74
N HIS A 9 -25.56 34.20 -51.90
CA HIS A 9 -24.58 34.84 -51.03
C HIS A 9 -25.19 35.33 -49.72
N SER A 10 -26.46 35.79 -49.74
CA SER A 10 -27.17 36.16 -48.52
C SER A 10 -27.53 34.95 -47.65
N SER A 11 -27.85 33.80 -48.23
CA SER A 11 -28.10 32.58 -47.46
C SER A 11 -26.82 31.96 -46.88
N LEU A 12 -25.67 32.08 -47.57
CA LEU A 12 -24.39 31.67 -47.00
C LEU A 12 -23.94 32.58 -45.86
N ASP A 13 -24.21 33.89 -45.93
CA ASP A 13 -23.84 34.82 -44.87
C ASP A 13 -24.76 34.70 -43.64
N ASP A 14 -26.05 34.37 -43.81
CA ASP A 14 -26.94 34.04 -42.67
C ASP A 14 -26.67 32.65 -42.08
N VAL A 15 -26.24 31.67 -42.88
CA VAL A 15 -25.75 30.39 -42.37
C VAL A 15 -24.40 30.58 -41.67
N SER A 16 -23.52 31.44 -42.16
CA SER A 16 -22.24 31.74 -41.52
C SER A 16 -22.42 32.57 -40.24
N LYS A 17 -23.36 33.52 -40.21
CA LYS A 17 -23.71 34.27 -39.00
C LYS A 17 -24.47 33.43 -37.98
N SER A 18 -25.37 32.53 -38.39
CA SER A 18 -26.01 31.60 -37.46
C SER A 18 -25.05 30.51 -36.97
N LEU A 19 -24.02 30.13 -37.74
CA LEU A 19 -22.93 29.25 -37.28
C LEU A 19 -21.92 29.99 -36.39
N LEU A 20 -21.69 31.29 -36.62
CA LEU A 20 -20.84 32.13 -35.77
C LEU A 20 -21.56 32.51 -34.47
N GLU A 21 -22.86 32.83 -34.49
CA GLU A 21 -23.68 33.03 -33.27
C GLU A 21 -23.92 31.71 -32.53
N ARG A 22 -24.02 30.57 -33.24
CA ARG A 22 -23.99 29.24 -32.61
C ARG A 22 -22.61 28.90 -32.05
N ASN A 23 -21.51 29.46 -32.56
CA ASN A 23 -20.18 29.25 -31.98
C ASN A 23 -19.83 30.25 -30.86
N SER A 24 -20.44 31.45 -30.84
CA SER A 24 -20.29 32.41 -29.74
C SER A 24 -21.32 32.25 -28.62
N ASN A 25 -22.42 31.51 -28.84
CA ASN A 25 -23.35 31.08 -27.79
C ASN A 25 -23.15 29.62 -27.34
N VAL A 26 -22.12 28.91 -27.84
CA VAL A 26 -21.75 27.54 -27.39
C VAL A 26 -20.49 27.53 -26.51
N THR A 27 -19.93 28.70 -26.16
CA THR A 27 -18.81 28.81 -25.22
C THR A 27 -19.17 29.47 -23.88
N ALA A 28 -20.47 29.66 -23.61
CA ALA A 28 -20.94 30.28 -22.37
C ALA A 28 -22.16 29.58 -21.76
N GLU A 29 -22.24 28.24 -21.82
CA GLU A 29 -23.14 27.45 -20.94
C GLU A 29 -22.82 25.95 -21.08
N ASN A 30 -21.76 25.54 -20.38
CA ASN A 30 -21.61 24.27 -19.67
C ASN A 30 -20.21 24.25 -19.02
N VAL A 31 -19.84 25.36 -18.37
CA VAL A 31 -19.28 25.19 -17.03
C VAL A 31 -20.45 24.60 -16.27
N HIS A 32 -20.52 23.26 -16.22
CA HIS A 32 -21.13 22.65 -15.06
C HIS A 32 -20.56 23.46 -13.89
N PRO A 33 -21.37 24.14 -13.07
CA PRO A 33 -20.87 24.50 -11.75
C PRO A 33 -20.36 23.17 -11.27
N ALA A 34 -19.03 23.04 -11.19
CA ALA A 34 -18.41 21.87 -10.62
C ALA A 34 -19.22 21.70 -9.35
N GLU A 35 -19.93 20.55 -9.24
CA GLU A 35 -20.47 20.08 -7.97
C GLU A 35 -19.57 20.67 -6.93
N GLU A 36 -20.09 21.53 -6.03
CA GLU A 36 -19.33 21.99 -4.87
C GLU A 36 -18.61 20.75 -4.39
N ALA A 37 -17.32 20.66 -4.73
CA ALA A 37 -16.68 19.36 -4.74
C ALA A 37 -16.66 19.03 -3.28
N SER A 38 -17.38 17.98 -2.90
CA SER A 38 -17.53 17.54 -1.54
C SER A 38 -16.18 16.97 -1.10
N GLY A 39 -15.19 17.85 -1.01
CA GLY A 39 -13.85 17.56 -0.58
C GLY A 39 -13.95 16.92 0.78
N LEU A 40 -13.07 15.96 1.02
CA LEU A 40 -13.09 15.18 2.24
C LEU A 40 -12.94 16.13 3.43
N SER A 41 -13.85 16.00 4.40
CA SER A 41 -13.71 16.68 5.69
C SER A 41 -12.45 16.19 6.41
N ARG A 42 -11.97 16.93 7.41
CA ARG A 42 -10.84 16.50 8.25
C ARG A 42 -10.99 15.08 8.80
N MET A 43 -12.17 14.76 9.33
CA MET A 43 -12.44 13.45 9.92
C MET A 43 -12.46 12.35 8.85
N GLN A 44 -13.10 12.60 7.70
CA GLN A 44 -13.07 11.66 6.59
C GLN A 44 -11.64 11.44 6.09
N THR A 45 -10.86 12.51 5.93
CA THR A 45 -9.45 12.45 5.53
C THR A 45 -8.61 11.65 6.53
N LEU A 46 -8.81 11.87 7.83
CA LEU A 46 -8.16 11.08 8.89
C LEU A 46 -8.52 9.60 8.77
N ILE A 47 -9.80 9.28 8.60
CA ILE A 47 -10.27 7.90 8.42
C ILE A 47 -9.66 7.28 7.17
N HIS A 48 -9.59 8.00 6.06
CA HIS A 48 -8.94 7.52 4.83
C HIS A 48 -7.44 7.29 5.04
N LEU A 49 -6.74 8.21 5.72
CA LEU A 49 -5.32 8.05 6.05
C LEU A 49 -5.08 6.80 6.91
N LEU A 50 -5.87 6.62 7.96
CA LEU A 50 -5.81 5.44 8.82
C LEU A 50 -6.08 4.16 8.02
N LYS A 51 -7.11 4.16 7.17
CA LYS A 51 -7.44 3.02 6.30
C LYS A 51 -6.33 2.68 5.32
N CYS A 52 -5.70 3.68 4.70
CA CYS A 52 -4.62 3.45 3.75
C CYS A 52 -3.38 2.83 4.40
N ASN A 53 -3.11 3.13 5.67
CA ASN A 53 -1.98 2.56 6.40
C ASN A 53 -2.35 1.20 7.04
N ILE A 54 -3.55 1.07 7.64
CA ILE A 54 -4.00 -0.14 8.33
C ILE A 54 -4.40 -1.22 7.32
N GLY A 55 -3.39 -1.93 6.80
CA GLY A 55 -3.52 -3.08 5.91
C GLY A 55 -3.11 -4.40 6.56
N THR A 56 -2.70 -5.38 5.75
CA THR A 56 -2.18 -6.67 6.23
C THR A 56 -0.82 -6.57 6.91
N GLY A 57 -0.06 -5.50 6.68
CA GLY A 57 1.25 -5.30 7.32
C GLY A 57 1.16 -5.33 8.85
N LEU A 58 0.10 -4.74 9.41
CA LEU A 58 -0.19 -4.76 10.84
C LEU A 58 -0.28 -6.18 11.41
N LEU A 59 -0.86 -7.12 10.67
CA LEU A 59 -1.07 -8.50 11.13
C LEU A 59 0.25 -9.28 11.24
N GLY A 60 1.27 -8.87 10.50
CA GLY A 60 2.62 -9.43 10.58
C GLY A 60 3.52 -8.77 11.63
N LEU A 61 3.09 -7.68 12.28
CA LEU A 61 3.91 -6.96 13.26
C LEU A 61 4.32 -7.79 14.49
N PRO A 62 3.49 -8.69 15.04
CA PRO A 62 3.95 -9.55 16.14
C PRO A 62 5.14 -10.43 15.75
N LEU A 63 5.14 -10.96 14.52
CA LEU A 63 6.30 -11.70 14.01
C LEU A 63 7.49 -10.77 13.80
N ALA A 64 7.25 -9.56 13.30
CA ALA A 64 8.30 -8.56 13.18
C ALA A 64 8.95 -8.27 14.55
N MET A 65 8.15 -8.11 15.61
CA MET A 65 8.68 -7.95 16.98
C MET A 65 9.46 -9.17 17.45
N LYS A 66 9.00 -10.40 17.13
CA LYS A 66 9.78 -11.62 17.38
C LYS A 66 11.14 -11.58 16.67
N ASN A 67 11.20 -11.04 15.46
CA ASN A 67 12.42 -10.96 14.66
C ASN A 67 13.40 -9.85 15.11
N ALA A 68 12.94 -8.87 15.89
CA ALA A 68 13.77 -7.78 16.44
C ALA A 68 14.08 -7.94 17.94
N GLY A 69 13.16 -8.53 18.71
CA GLY A 69 13.22 -8.64 20.17
C GLY A 69 12.29 -7.65 20.87
N LEU A 70 11.99 -7.93 22.15
CA LEU A 70 10.97 -7.22 22.92
C LEU A 70 11.31 -5.75 23.22
N LEU A 71 12.61 -5.40 23.29
CA LEU A 71 13.07 -4.03 23.53
C LEU A 71 13.42 -3.32 22.23
N VAL A 72 14.21 -3.97 21.37
CA VAL A 72 14.70 -3.36 20.13
C VAL A 72 13.59 -3.19 19.11
N GLY A 73 12.61 -4.10 19.06
CA GLY A 73 11.47 -4.03 18.14
C GLY A 73 10.65 -2.74 18.29
N PRO A 74 10.05 -2.46 19.46
CA PRO A 74 9.23 -1.26 19.68
C PRO A 74 9.99 0.05 19.44
N ILE A 75 11.23 0.14 19.90
CA ILE A 75 12.08 1.34 19.71
C ILE A 75 12.39 1.55 18.23
N SER A 76 12.74 0.49 17.52
CA SER A 76 13.04 0.56 16.09
C SER A 76 11.79 0.87 15.27
N LEU A 77 10.63 0.30 15.64
CA LEU A 77 9.36 0.57 14.96
C LEU A 77 8.93 2.03 15.16
N LEU A 78 9.12 2.59 16.35
CA LEU A 78 8.93 4.03 16.61
C LEU A 78 9.88 4.88 15.74
N GLY A 79 11.16 4.54 15.70
CA GLY A 79 12.16 5.25 14.90
C GLY A 79 11.83 5.23 13.41
N ILE A 80 11.50 4.06 12.86
CA ILE A 80 11.07 3.90 11.46
C ILE A 80 9.77 4.68 11.21
N GLY A 81 8.80 4.62 12.12
CA GLY A 81 7.55 5.37 12.01
C GLY A 81 7.79 6.89 11.92
N VAL A 82 8.62 7.43 12.81
CA VAL A 82 8.98 8.86 12.81
C VAL A 82 9.73 9.24 11.51
N LEU A 83 10.67 8.42 11.06
CA LEU A 83 11.39 8.64 9.80
C LEU A 83 10.45 8.65 8.60
N THR A 84 9.51 7.71 8.53
CA THR A 84 8.53 7.66 7.43
C THR A 84 7.61 8.86 7.45
N VAL A 85 7.13 9.30 8.62
CA VAL A 85 6.33 10.53 8.74
C VAL A 85 7.12 11.75 8.29
N HIS A 86 8.40 11.85 8.68
CA HIS A 86 9.29 12.91 8.22
C HIS A 86 9.42 12.92 6.69
N CYS A 87 9.63 11.76 6.06
CA CYS A 87 9.67 11.62 4.61
C CYS A 87 8.36 11.97 3.91
N MET A 88 7.20 11.65 4.51
CA MET A 88 5.89 12.07 3.99
C MET A 88 5.76 13.60 3.99
N VAL A 89 6.23 14.28 5.05
CA VAL A 89 6.22 15.74 5.15
C VAL A 89 7.16 16.36 4.12
N ILE A 90 8.36 15.80 3.94
CA ILE A 90 9.28 16.21 2.86
C ILE A 90 8.56 16.17 1.50
N LEU A 91 7.95 15.03 1.17
CA LEU A 91 7.26 14.84 -0.10
C LEU A 91 6.14 15.88 -0.30
N LEU A 92 5.37 16.18 0.75
CA LEU A 92 4.31 17.20 0.72
C LEU A 92 4.85 18.60 0.47
N ASN A 93 5.98 18.96 1.09
CA ASN A 93 6.61 20.26 0.96
C ASN A 93 7.17 20.44 -0.46
N CYS A 94 7.89 19.43 -0.97
CA CYS A 94 8.40 19.42 -2.34
C CYS A 94 7.26 19.54 -3.36
N ALA A 95 6.20 18.73 -3.21
CA ALA A 95 5.06 18.78 -4.13
C ALA A 95 4.32 20.12 -4.09
N HIS A 96 4.16 20.73 -2.90
CA HIS A 96 3.55 22.05 -2.77
C HIS A 96 4.38 23.13 -3.47
N HIS A 97 5.69 23.11 -3.25
CA HIS A 97 6.62 24.05 -3.87
C HIS A 97 6.64 23.93 -5.40
N LEU A 98 6.72 22.69 -5.92
CA LEU A 98 6.69 22.42 -7.36
C LEU A 98 5.34 22.78 -7.99
N SER A 99 4.23 22.52 -7.29
CA SER A 99 2.87 22.92 -7.72
C SER A 99 2.76 24.44 -7.93
N GLN A 100 3.30 25.25 -7.01
CA GLN A 100 3.32 26.71 -7.14
C GLN A 100 4.22 27.17 -8.29
N ARG A 101 5.41 26.59 -8.43
CA ARG A 101 6.38 26.97 -9.46
C ARG A 101 5.89 26.66 -10.88
N TRP A 102 5.19 25.54 -11.07
CA TRP A 102 4.69 25.10 -12.38
C TRP A 102 3.22 25.45 -12.64
N GLN A 103 2.58 26.21 -11.74
CA GLN A 103 1.16 26.62 -11.85
C GLN A 103 0.22 25.44 -12.08
N LYS A 104 0.49 24.31 -11.43
CA LYS A 104 -0.33 23.09 -11.48
C LYS A 104 -1.14 22.99 -10.20
N THR A 105 -2.44 22.74 -10.32
CA THR A 105 -3.34 22.59 -9.17
C THR A 105 -2.91 21.45 -8.25
N PHE A 106 -2.44 20.34 -8.83
CA PHE A 106 -2.03 19.14 -8.11
C PHE A 106 -0.84 18.46 -8.79
N VAL A 107 0.00 17.79 -8.01
CA VAL A 107 1.18 17.06 -8.47
C VAL A 107 1.18 15.66 -7.86
N ASN A 108 1.25 14.63 -8.70
CA ASN A 108 1.36 13.24 -8.25
C ASN A 108 2.81 12.88 -7.92
N TYR A 109 3.05 11.76 -7.21
CA TYR A 109 4.41 11.41 -6.76
C TYR A 109 5.41 11.27 -7.94
N GLY A 110 5.03 10.57 -9.02
CA GLY A 110 5.88 10.48 -10.21
C GLY A 110 6.13 11.82 -10.91
N GLU A 111 5.16 12.74 -10.87
CA GLU A 111 5.29 14.08 -11.43
C GLU A 111 6.17 14.97 -10.57
N ALA A 112 6.08 14.86 -9.24
CA ALA A 112 6.96 15.56 -8.32
C ALA A 112 8.42 15.23 -8.62
N MET A 113 8.74 13.94 -8.83
CA MET A 113 10.10 13.53 -9.20
C MET A 113 10.53 14.10 -10.56
N MET A 114 9.67 14.07 -11.57
CA MET A 114 9.96 14.62 -12.89
C MET A 114 10.26 16.12 -12.83
N TYR A 115 9.36 16.90 -12.22
CA TYR A 115 9.48 18.35 -12.11
C TYR A 115 10.68 18.75 -11.26
N SER A 116 10.99 17.98 -10.21
CA SER A 116 12.20 18.18 -9.42
C SER A 116 13.46 17.99 -10.26
N LEU A 117 13.55 16.90 -11.03
CA LEU A 117 14.68 16.65 -11.94
C LEU A 117 14.83 17.71 -13.03
N GLU A 118 13.73 18.30 -13.51
CA GLU A 118 13.78 19.40 -14.48
C GLU A 118 14.41 20.67 -13.90
N THR A 119 14.35 20.84 -12.58
CA THR A 119 15.00 21.95 -11.86
C THR A 119 16.47 21.68 -11.51
N CYS A 120 17.00 20.48 -11.77
CA CYS A 120 18.40 20.16 -11.50
C CYS A 120 19.36 21.08 -12.28
N PRO A 121 20.45 21.55 -11.65
CA PRO A 121 21.54 22.23 -12.36
C PRO A 121 22.31 21.30 -13.31
N ASN A 122 22.33 20.00 -13.00
CA ASN A 122 22.99 18.99 -13.82
C ASN A 122 22.21 18.75 -15.12
N ALA A 123 22.80 19.15 -16.25
CA ALA A 123 22.19 19.03 -17.57
C ALA A 123 21.75 17.59 -17.91
N TRP A 124 22.49 16.57 -17.46
CA TRP A 124 22.13 15.18 -17.71
C TRP A 124 20.83 14.77 -17.02
N LEU A 125 20.65 15.10 -15.73
CA LEU A 125 19.44 14.77 -14.97
C LEU A 125 18.23 15.53 -15.52
N ARG A 126 18.42 16.78 -15.90
CA ARG A 126 17.37 17.61 -16.50
C ARG A 126 16.85 17.03 -17.82
N THR A 127 17.75 16.58 -18.70
CA THR A 127 17.35 15.95 -19.98
C THR A 127 16.66 14.59 -19.78
N HIS A 128 16.97 13.89 -18.68
CA HIS A 128 16.40 12.57 -18.37
C HIS A 128 15.32 12.62 -17.27
N SER A 129 14.66 13.77 -17.06
CA SER A 129 13.65 13.94 -16.01
C SER A 129 12.50 12.92 -16.09
N ALA A 130 12.09 12.56 -17.31
CA ALA A 130 11.08 11.55 -17.56
C ALA A 130 11.43 10.18 -16.97
N TRP A 131 12.73 9.83 -16.89
CA TRP A 131 13.18 8.59 -16.27
C TRP A 131 12.86 8.53 -14.78
N GLY A 132 12.88 9.68 -14.09
CA GLY A 132 12.46 9.79 -12.69
C GLY A 132 10.97 9.45 -12.51
N ARG A 133 10.10 9.96 -13.39
CA ARG A 133 8.67 9.60 -13.41
C ARG A 133 8.48 8.10 -13.60
N TYR A 134 9.16 7.51 -14.59
CA TYR A 134 9.07 6.08 -14.85
C TYR A 134 9.58 5.23 -13.69
N THR A 135 10.66 5.66 -13.03
CA THR A 135 11.22 4.95 -11.86
C THR A 135 10.24 4.95 -10.68
N VAL A 136 9.67 6.10 -10.32
CA VAL A 136 8.67 6.19 -9.24
C VAL A 136 7.41 5.38 -9.59
N SER A 137 6.91 5.51 -10.82
CA SER A 137 5.75 4.73 -11.30
C SER A 137 6.01 3.22 -11.25
N PHE A 138 7.20 2.77 -11.67
CA PHE A 138 7.59 1.36 -11.59
C PHE A 138 7.60 0.87 -10.14
N LEU A 139 8.24 1.61 -9.22
CA LEU A 139 8.29 1.25 -7.81
C LEU A 139 6.89 1.23 -7.17
N LEU A 140 6.01 2.17 -7.53
CA LEU A 140 4.61 2.19 -7.09
C LEU A 140 3.87 0.94 -7.59
N ILE A 141 3.99 0.61 -8.88
CA ILE A 141 3.39 -0.60 -9.45
C ILE A 141 3.90 -1.84 -8.72
N THR A 142 5.22 -1.99 -8.56
CA THR A 142 5.83 -3.14 -7.89
C THR A 142 5.34 -3.28 -6.45
N THR A 143 5.24 -2.17 -5.71
CA THR A 143 4.76 -2.16 -4.33
C THR A 143 3.29 -2.59 -4.23
N GLN A 144 2.43 -2.02 -5.07
CA GLN A 144 1.00 -2.31 -5.06
C GLN A 144 0.68 -3.75 -5.51
N LEU A 145 1.36 -4.24 -6.56
CA LEU A 145 1.25 -5.64 -6.94
C LEU A 145 1.79 -6.57 -5.83
N GLY A 146 2.85 -6.17 -5.13
CA GLY A 146 3.36 -6.85 -3.95
C GLY A 146 2.32 -6.97 -2.83
N PHE A 147 1.57 -5.90 -2.55
CA PHE A 147 0.45 -5.93 -1.58
C PHE A 147 -0.65 -6.88 -2.03
N CYS A 148 -1.04 -6.82 -3.31
CA CYS A 148 -2.00 -7.74 -3.88
C CYS A 148 -1.56 -9.22 -3.72
N SER A 149 -0.26 -9.52 -3.88
CA SER A 149 0.27 -10.87 -3.63
C SER A 149 0.18 -11.27 -2.16
N VAL A 150 0.53 -10.38 -1.23
CA VAL A 150 0.38 -10.64 0.21
C VAL A 150 -1.08 -10.90 0.59
N TYR A 151 -2.02 -10.17 -0.03
CA TYR A 151 -3.45 -10.38 0.18
C TYR A 151 -3.92 -11.76 -0.30
N PHE A 152 -3.44 -12.22 -1.45
CA PHE A 152 -3.70 -13.59 -1.92
C PHE A 152 -3.27 -14.64 -0.90
N MET A 153 -2.05 -14.51 -0.39
CA MET A 153 -1.49 -15.45 0.59
C MET A 153 -2.25 -15.41 1.90
N PHE A 154 -2.53 -14.21 2.41
CA PHE A 154 -3.29 -14.04 3.64
C PHE A 154 -4.68 -14.69 3.54
N MET A 155 -5.41 -14.44 2.45
CA MET A 155 -6.74 -15.02 2.26
C MET A 155 -6.66 -16.54 2.14
N ALA A 156 -5.65 -17.07 1.45
CA ALA A 156 -5.44 -18.51 1.33
C ALA A 156 -5.12 -19.17 2.69
N ASP A 157 -4.21 -18.59 3.48
CA ASP A 157 -3.84 -19.07 4.82
C ASP A 157 -5.05 -19.11 5.76
N ASN A 158 -5.85 -18.03 5.79
CA ASN A 158 -7.03 -17.96 6.64
C ASN A 158 -8.12 -18.92 6.16
N LEU A 159 -8.36 -19.00 4.85
CA LEU A 159 -9.36 -19.92 4.29
C LEU A 159 -8.97 -21.38 4.51
N GLN A 160 -7.69 -21.73 4.35
CA GLN A 160 -7.18 -23.06 4.63
C GLN A 160 -7.43 -23.44 6.10
N GLN A 161 -7.02 -22.59 7.05
CA GLN A 161 -7.27 -22.85 8.46
C GLN A 161 -8.76 -22.97 8.79
N MET A 162 -9.59 -22.11 8.22
CA MET A 162 -11.04 -22.17 8.43
C MET A 162 -11.64 -23.50 7.95
N VAL A 163 -11.22 -23.99 6.78
CA VAL A 163 -11.75 -25.23 6.19
C VAL A 163 -11.23 -26.46 6.92
N GLU A 164 -9.94 -26.52 7.22
CA GLU A 164 -9.32 -27.68 7.86
C GLU A 164 -9.74 -27.83 9.33
N GLU A 165 -10.02 -26.72 10.01
CA GLU A 165 -10.41 -26.71 11.43
C GLU A 165 -11.94 -26.66 11.63
N ALA A 166 -12.73 -26.64 10.54
CA ALA A 166 -14.19 -26.58 10.60
C ALA A 166 -14.79 -27.72 11.44
N HIS A 167 -14.26 -28.93 11.31
CA HIS A 167 -14.72 -30.12 12.05
C HIS A 167 -14.41 -30.08 13.55
N MET A 168 -13.45 -29.24 13.97
CA MET A 168 -13.01 -29.10 15.36
C MET A 168 -13.53 -27.81 16.00
N THR A 169 -14.36 -27.03 15.31
CA THR A 169 -14.87 -25.76 15.81
C THR A 169 -15.89 -26.02 16.92
N SER A 170 -15.62 -25.49 18.11
CA SER A 170 -16.48 -25.62 19.29
C SER A 170 -16.89 -24.26 19.84
N ASN A 171 -17.92 -24.24 20.69
CA ASN A 171 -18.30 -23.04 21.44
C ASN A 171 -17.28 -22.69 22.53
N ASN A 172 -16.53 -23.67 23.04
CA ASN A 172 -15.51 -23.44 24.04
C ASN A 172 -14.19 -23.02 23.37
N CYS A 173 -13.75 -21.79 23.65
CA CYS A 173 -12.46 -21.29 23.17
C CYS A 173 -11.32 -21.94 23.97
N GLN A 174 -10.84 -23.08 23.48
CA GLN A 174 -9.61 -23.70 23.98
C GLN A 174 -8.41 -23.10 23.23
N PRO A 175 -7.27 -22.84 23.92
CA PRO A 175 -6.05 -22.45 23.23
C PRO A 175 -5.64 -23.52 22.23
N ARG A 176 -5.15 -23.09 21.06
CA ARG A 176 -4.80 -23.98 19.96
C ARG A 176 -3.75 -24.99 20.43
N LYS A 177 -4.15 -26.26 20.55
CA LYS A 177 -3.21 -27.37 20.67
C LYS A 177 -2.67 -27.62 19.27
N PHE A 178 -1.34 -27.51 19.09
CA PHE A 178 -0.63 -27.83 17.85
C PHE A 178 -0.72 -29.35 17.57
N LEU A 179 -1.91 -29.86 17.28
CA LEU A 179 -2.02 -31.15 16.63
C LEU A 179 -1.79 -30.86 15.15
N VAL A 180 -0.66 -31.33 14.63
CA VAL A 180 -0.33 -31.28 13.21
C VAL A 180 -1.35 -32.16 12.48
N LEU A 181 -2.49 -31.56 12.14
CA LEU A 181 -3.34 -32.13 11.11
C LEU A 181 -2.55 -31.90 9.83
N ALA A 182 -2.11 -32.97 9.18
CA ALA A 182 -1.46 -32.83 7.88
C ALA A 182 -2.43 -32.03 6.98
N PRO A 183 -1.96 -30.93 6.35
CA PRO A 183 -2.83 -30.13 5.50
C PRO A 183 -3.42 -31.06 4.42
N ILE A 184 -4.74 -31.07 4.32
CA ILE A 184 -5.45 -31.97 3.41
C ILE A 184 -5.19 -31.55 1.97
N LEU A 185 -4.99 -30.24 1.78
CA LEU A 185 -4.77 -29.62 0.48
C LEU A 185 -3.64 -28.58 0.59
N ASP A 186 -2.73 -28.56 -0.39
CA ASP A 186 -1.66 -27.55 -0.47
C ASP A 186 -2.27 -26.13 -0.57
N ILE A 187 -1.70 -25.16 0.15
CA ILE A 187 -2.12 -23.73 0.16
C ILE A 187 -2.27 -23.16 -1.25
N ARG A 188 -1.50 -23.69 -2.21
CA ARG A 188 -1.56 -23.32 -3.63
C ARG A 188 -2.92 -23.53 -4.27
N PHE A 189 -3.66 -24.56 -3.87
CA PHE A 189 -5.02 -24.79 -4.37
C PHE A 189 -6.01 -23.78 -3.81
N TYR A 190 -5.85 -23.35 -2.55
CA TYR A 190 -6.66 -22.27 -1.99
C TYR A 190 -6.42 -20.95 -2.74
N MET A 191 -5.17 -20.63 -3.06
CA MET A 191 -4.83 -19.46 -3.90
C MET A 191 -5.49 -19.54 -5.28
N LEU A 192 -5.44 -20.69 -5.94
CA LEU A 192 -6.06 -20.90 -7.26
C LEU A 192 -7.60 -20.83 -7.19
N THR A 193 -8.19 -21.24 -6.07
CA THR A 193 -9.64 -21.17 -5.82
C THR A 193 -10.10 -19.72 -5.63
N ILE A 194 -9.30 -18.87 -4.99
CA ILE A 194 -9.59 -17.44 -4.76
C ILE A 194 -9.43 -16.62 -6.05
N LEU A 195 -8.52 -17.02 -6.94
CA LEU A 195 -8.20 -16.35 -8.20
C LEU A 195 -9.42 -15.91 -9.04
N PRO A 196 -10.39 -16.78 -9.41
CA PRO A 196 -11.52 -16.38 -10.23
C PRO A 196 -12.41 -15.32 -9.56
N PHE A 197 -12.53 -15.34 -8.22
CA PHE A 197 -13.30 -14.35 -7.49
C PHE A 197 -12.64 -12.97 -7.52
N LEU A 198 -11.31 -12.92 -7.42
CA LEU A 198 -10.57 -11.66 -7.55
C LEU A 198 -10.57 -11.12 -8.98
N MET A 199 -10.49 -11.98 -9.99
CA MET A 199 -10.65 -11.57 -11.38
C MET A 199 -12.01 -10.90 -11.60
N LEU A 200 -13.09 -11.52 -11.11
CA LEU A 200 -14.43 -10.97 -11.21
C LEU A 200 -14.55 -9.63 -10.48
N LEU A 201 -13.94 -9.51 -9.29
CA LEU A 201 -13.96 -8.29 -8.51
C LEU A 201 -13.27 -7.13 -9.24
N VAL A 202 -12.14 -7.38 -9.90
CA VAL A 202 -11.39 -6.36 -10.64
C VAL A 202 -12.11 -5.87 -11.91
N PHE A 203 -13.09 -6.64 -12.41
CA PHE A 203 -13.96 -6.19 -13.51
C PHE A 203 -14.99 -5.15 -13.08
N ILE A 204 -15.20 -4.96 -11.78
CA ILE A 204 -16.10 -3.92 -11.28
C ILE A 204 -15.41 -2.56 -11.46
N GLN A 205 -15.70 -1.91 -12.59
CA GLN A 205 -15.18 -0.57 -12.91
C GLN A 205 -15.90 0.54 -12.16
N ASN A 206 -17.06 0.26 -11.55
CA ASN A 206 -17.82 1.26 -10.83
C ASN A 206 -17.20 1.52 -9.43
N LEU A 207 -16.29 2.50 -9.38
CA LEU A 207 -15.62 2.93 -8.16
C LEU A 207 -16.59 3.36 -7.05
N LYS A 208 -17.78 3.91 -7.38
CA LYS A 208 -18.78 4.26 -6.37
C LYS A 208 -19.33 3.01 -5.69
N LEU A 209 -19.64 1.97 -6.47
CA LEU A 209 -20.09 0.68 -5.93
C LEU A 209 -18.99 0.00 -5.11
N LEU A 210 -17.76 -0.02 -5.62
CA LEU A 210 -16.62 -0.61 -4.92
C LEU A 210 -16.30 0.13 -3.61
N SER A 211 -16.44 1.45 -3.60
CA SER A 211 -16.27 2.29 -2.41
C SER A 211 -17.28 1.96 -1.32
N ILE A 212 -18.55 1.69 -1.66
CA ILE A 212 -19.56 1.26 -0.67
C ILE A 212 -19.17 -0.09 -0.05
N PHE A 213 -18.84 -1.09 -0.86
CA PHE A 213 -18.41 -2.40 -0.35
C PHE A 213 -17.12 -2.30 0.47
N SER A 214 -16.15 -1.52 0.01
CA SER A 214 -14.93 -1.26 0.77
C SER A 214 -15.21 -0.55 2.08
N SER A 215 -16.14 0.40 2.12
CA SER A 215 -16.50 1.09 3.37
C SER A 215 -17.05 0.11 4.42
N LEU A 216 -17.88 -0.84 4.00
CA LEU A 216 -18.40 -1.91 4.86
C LEU A 216 -17.29 -2.88 5.29
N ALA A 217 -16.44 -3.30 4.34
CA ALA A 217 -15.26 -4.13 4.58
C ALA A 217 -14.29 -3.50 5.60
N ASN A 218 -14.14 -2.17 5.57
CA ASN A 218 -13.29 -1.47 6.54
C ASN A 218 -13.91 -1.51 7.95
N ILE A 219 -15.23 -1.35 8.08
CA ILE A 219 -15.92 -1.44 9.38
C ILE A 219 -15.74 -2.84 9.96
N THR A 220 -15.92 -3.89 9.16
CA THR A 220 -15.73 -5.27 9.60
C THR A 220 -14.27 -5.56 9.95
N THR A 221 -13.32 -5.04 9.18
CA THR A 221 -11.88 -5.16 9.46
C THR A 221 -11.51 -4.49 10.79
N LEU A 222 -12.05 -3.30 11.06
CA LEU A 222 -11.83 -2.59 12.32
C LEU A 222 -12.45 -3.33 13.51
N GLY A 223 -13.66 -3.87 13.35
CA GLY A 223 -14.31 -4.71 14.37
C GLY A 223 -13.53 -5.99 14.66
N SER A 224 -13.06 -6.68 13.61
CA SER A 224 -12.19 -7.84 13.73
C SER A 224 -10.87 -7.50 14.43
N MET A 225 -10.27 -6.34 14.13
CA MET A 225 -9.07 -5.86 14.81
C MET A 225 -9.32 -5.60 16.30
N ALA A 226 -10.47 -5.03 16.67
CA ALA A 226 -10.82 -4.81 18.07
C ALA A 226 -10.94 -6.13 18.85
N LEU A 227 -11.57 -7.16 18.26
CA LEU A 227 -11.67 -8.50 18.87
C LEU A 227 -10.31 -9.21 18.99
N ILE A 228 -9.43 -9.04 18.00
CA ILE A 228 -8.05 -9.52 18.07
C ILE A 228 -7.32 -8.83 19.24
N PHE A 229 -7.45 -7.51 19.36
CA PHE A 229 -6.82 -6.75 20.43
C PHE A 229 -7.32 -7.17 21.80
N GLU A 230 -8.65 -7.35 21.95
CA GLU A 230 -9.27 -7.87 23.18
C GLU A 230 -8.70 -9.23 23.58
N TYR A 231 -8.55 -10.15 22.62
CA TYR A 231 -7.97 -11.46 22.88
C TYR A 231 -6.51 -11.41 23.35
N ILE A 232 -5.70 -10.52 22.76
CA ILE A 232 -4.29 -10.39 23.10
C ILE A 232 -4.10 -9.88 24.53
N VAL A 233 -4.92 -8.92 24.96
CA VAL A 233 -4.79 -8.30 26.29
C VAL A 233 -5.25 -9.22 27.42
N GLN A 234 -6.04 -10.25 27.12
CA GLN A 234 -6.42 -11.27 28.09
C GLN A 234 -5.25 -12.19 28.39
N GLU A 235 -4.93 -12.42 29.67
CA GLU A 235 -3.94 -13.41 30.14
C GLU A 235 -2.58 -13.34 29.43
N ILE A 236 -1.91 -12.18 29.50
CA ILE A 236 -0.56 -12.02 28.95
C ILE A 236 0.44 -12.81 29.83
N PRO A 237 1.19 -13.79 29.28
CA PRO A 237 2.21 -14.53 30.03
C PRO A 237 3.36 -13.62 30.49
N ASP A 238 4.13 -14.09 31.48
CA ASP A 238 5.32 -13.36 31.94
C ASP A 238 6.36 -13.26 30.79
N PRO A 239 6.74 -12.03 30.37
CA PRO A 239 7.67 -11.81 29.27
C PRO A 239 9.13 -12.08 29.63
N SER A 240 9.47 -12.41 30.87
CA SER A 240 10.85 -12.53 31.36
C SER A 240 11.72 -13.51 30.57
N ASN A 241 11.11 -14.48 29.89
CA ASN A 241 11.81 -15.48 29.07
C ASN A 241 11.98 -15.08 27.60
N LEU A 242 11.48 -13.92 27.18
CA LEU A 242 11.57 -13.47 25.78
C LEU A 242 12.85 -12.67 25.53
N PRO A 243 13.52 -12.87 24.38
CA PRO A 243 14.74 -12.13 24.06
C PRO A 243 14.45 -10.64 23.90
N LEU A 244 15.20 -9.81 24.62
CA LEU A 244 15.14 -8.34 24.52
C LEU A 244 15.64 -7.84 23.16
N MET A 245 16.62 -8.53 22.58
CA MET A 245 17.19 -8.28 21.26
C MET A 245 17.38 -9.61 20.53
N ALA A 246 16.93 -9.66 19.28
CA ALA A 246 17.11 -10.80 18.39
C ALA A 246 18.40 -10.66 17.55
N SER A 247 18.65 -11.64 16.68
CA SER A 247 19.84 -11.63 15.81
C SER A 247 19.81 -10.51 14.77
N TRP A 248 20.98 -10.06 14.30
CA TRP A 248 21.08 -9.07 13.22
C TRP A 248 20.40 -9.54 11.92
N LYS A 249 20.45 -10.83 11.62
CA LYS A 249 19.81 -11.42 10.43
C LYS A 249 18.29 -11.27 10.47
N THR A 250 17.67 -11.62 11.60
CA THR A 250 16.22 -11.48 11.77
C THR A 250 15.80 -10.02 11.88
N PHE A 251 16.65 -9.15 12.41
CA PHE A 251 16.40 -7.71 12.45
C PHE A 251 16.22 -7.09 11.04
N LEU A 252 16.95 -7.59 10.04
CA LEU A 252 16.77 -7.14 8.65
C LEU A 252 15.41 -7.55 8.07
N LEU A 253 14.87 -8.71 8.47
CA LEU A 253 13.49 -9.09 8.12
C LEU A 253 12.47 -8.17 8.80
N PHE A 254 12.70 -7.85 10.08
CA PHE A 254 11.89 -6.84 10.79
C PHE A 254 11.90 -5.50 10.06
N PHE A 255 13.06 -5.01 9.61
CA PHE A 255 13.15 -3.74 8.89
C PHE A 255 12.26 -3.73 7.64
N GLY A 256 12.31 -4.80 6.83
CA GLY A 256 11.43 -4.95 5.66
C GLY A 256 9.96 -4.90 6.05
N THR A 257 9.54 -5.70 7.03
CA THR A 257 8.15 -5.72 7.50
C THR A 257 7.71 -4.38 8.10
N ALA A 258 8.58 -3.68 8.84
CA ALA A 258 8.28 -2.38 9.42
C ALA A 258 8.06 -1.31 8.34
N ILE A 259 8.93 -1.25 7.33
CA ILE A 259 8.79 -0.33 6.20
C ILE A 259 7.54 -0.64 5.37
N PHE A 260 7.27 -1.93 5.12
CA PHE A 260 6.03 -2.36 4.47
C PHE A 260 4.79 -1.87 5.24
N THR A 261 4.83 -1.96 6.57
CA THR A 261 3.67 -1.64 7.42
C THR A 261 3.42 -0.12 7.51
N PHE A 262 4.48 0.69 7.38
CA PHE A 262 4.39 2.14 7.26
C PHE A 262 4.30 2.64 5.82
N GLU A 263 4.06 1.75 4.85
CA GLU A 263 3.81 2.18 3.49
C GLU A 263 2.42 2.83 3.40
N GLY A 264 2.44 4.14 3.21
CA GLY A 264 1.28 4.95 2.82
C GLY A 264 1.68 6.18 2.02
N VAL A 265 2.98 6.32 1.70
CA VAL A 265 3.60 7.52 1.13
C VAL A 265 2.99 7.85 -0.23
N GLY A 266 2.69 6.83 -1.04
CA GLY A 266 2.04 7.00 -2.34
C GLY A 266 0.64 7.62 -2.27
N MET A 267 -0.05 7.50 -1.13
CA MET A 267 -1.42 7.98 -0.94
C MET A 267 -1.50 9.37 -0.30
N VAL A 268 -0.39 9.87 0.27
CA VAL A 268 -0.37 11.15 0.99
C VAL A 268 -0.72 12.33 0.07
N LEU A 269 -0.15 12.35 -1.15
CA LEU A 269 -0.41 13.42 -2.13
C LEU A 269 -1.85 13.38 -2.67
N PRO A 270 -2.36 12.25 -3.21
CA PRO A 270 -3.75 12.15 -3.63
C PRO A 270 -4.75 12.51 -2.53
N LEU A 271 -4.49 12.10 -1.29
CA LEU A 271 -5.38 12.36 -0.17
C LEU A 271 -5.42 13.85 0.20
N LYS A 272 -4.26 14.54 0.18
CA LYS A 272 -4.20 16.01 0.37
C LYS A 272 -4.98 16.73 -0.73
N ASN A 273 -4.90 16.26 -1.97
CA ASN A 273 -5.54 16.88 -3.13
C ASN A 273 -7.08 16.77 -3.09
N GLN A 274 -7.62 15.78 -2.37
CA GLN A 274 -9.06 15.57 -2.22
C GLN A 274 -9.66 16.25 -0.98
N MET A 275 -8.83 16.87 -0.13
CA MET A 275 -9.28 17.50 1.11
C MET A 275 -9.91 18.87 0.85
N ARG A 276 -11.02 19.20 1.54
CA ARG A 276 -11.68 20.51 1.43
C ARG A 276 -10.75 21.67 1.80
N ASP A 277 -9.96 21.50 2.86
CA ASP A 277 -8.99 22.48 3.36
C ASP A 277 -7.57 21.88 3.41
N PRO A 278 -6.81 21.85 2.29
CA PRO A 278 -5.50 21.21 2.21
C PRO A 278 -4.44 21.79 3.17
N GLN A 279 -4.64 23.01 3.67
CA GLN A 279 -3.75 23.65 4.66
C GLN A 279 -3.77 22.95 6.03
N GLN A 280 -4.86 22.27 6.36
CA GLN A 280 -5.00 21.51 7.62
C GLN A 280 -4.48 20.07 7.48
N PHE A 281 -4.04 19.66 6.29
CA PHE A 281 -3.57 18.31 6.02
C PHE A 281 -2.37 17.89 6.90
N PRO A 282 -1.35 18.73 7.17
CA PRO A 282 -0.25 18.36 8.05
C PRO A 282 -0.71 17.95 9.45
N PHE A 283 -1.71 18.64 10.01
CA PHE A 283 -2.30 18.27 11.30
C PHE A 283 -2.97 16.89 11.24
N VAL A 284 -3.75 16.62 10.19
CA VAL A 284 -4.38 15.32 9.96
C VAL A 284 -3.34 14.22 9.79
N LEU A 285 -2.24 14.49 9.08
CA LEU A 285 -1.13 13.57 8.88
C LEU A 285 -0.46 13.21 10.21
N TYR A 286 -0.04 14.20 11.00
CA TYR A 286 0.61 13.95 12.30
C TYR A 286 -0.32 13.20 13.26
N LEU A 287 -1.58 13.59 13.36
CA LEU A 287 -2.56 12.92 14.21
C LEU A 287 -2.78 11.47 13.75
N GLY A 288 -3.04 11.26 12.46
CA GLY A 288 -3.28 9.93 11.90
C GLY A 288 -2.09 9.00 12.04
N MET A 289 -0.89 9.47 11.67
CA MET A 289 0.31 8.65 11.77
C MET A 289 0.71 8.39 13.23
N SER A 290 0.48 9.32 14.16
CA SER A 290 0.68 9.05 15.60
C SER A 290 -0.24 7.94 16.10
N LEU A 291 -1.50 7.91 15.66
CA LEU A 291 -2.43 6.83 15.98
C LEU A 291 -1.98 5.49 15.38
N VAL A 292 -1.53 5.50 14.12
CA VAL A 292 -0.99 4.31 13.43
C VAL A 292 0.24 3.76 14.16
N ILE A 293 1.23 4.60 14.46
CA ILE A 293 2.46 4.19 15.18
C ILE A 293 2.10 3.57 16.54
N THR A 294 1.21 4.21 17.29
CA THR A 294 0.78 3.70 18.60
C THR A 294 0.09 2.35 18.46
N LEU A 295 -0.86 2.22 17.53
CA LEU A 295 -1.55 0.96 17.25
C LEU A 295 -0.57 -0.15 16.87
N TYR A 296 0.41 0.15 16.03
CA TYR A 296 1.40 -0.80 15.52
C TYR A 296 2.34 -1.30 16.61
N ILE A 297 2.86 -0.40 17.44
CA ILE A 297 3.69 -0.75 18.58
C ILE A 297 2.89 -1.58 19.58
N CYS A 298 1.66 -1.17 19.92
CA CYS A 298 0.80 -1.91 20.84
C CYS A 298 0.50 -3.31 20.31
N LEU A 299 0.00 -3.46 19.08
CA LEU A 299 -0.35 -4.77 18.53
C LEU A 299 0.88 -5.67 18.37
N GLY A 300 1.99 -5.13 17.84
CA GLY A 300 3.21 -5.89 17.66
C GLY A 300 3.79 -6.40 18.98
N THR A 301 3.90 -5.51 19.98
CA THR A 301 4.53 -5.84 21.26
C THR A 301 3.64 -6.80 22.06
N LEU A 302 2.37 -6.46 22.25
CA LEU A 302 1.44 -7.29 23.02
C LEU A 302 1.19 -8.64 22.32
N GLY A 303 1.09 -8.65 21.00
CA GLY A 303 0.97 -9.89 20.22
C GLY A 303 2.18 -10.80 20.41
N TYR A 304 3.40 -10.24 20.40
CA TYR A 304 4.61 -11.03 20.66
C TYR A 304 4.68 -11.52 22.11
N MET A 305 4.29 -10.70 23.09
CA MET A 305 4.22 -11.12 24.50
C MET A 305 3.23 -12.27 24.70
N LYS A 306 2.08 -12.23 24.02
CA LYS A 306 1.03 -13.26 24.14
C LYS A 306 1.45 -14.60 23.52
N PHE A 307 2.05 -14.59 22.33
CA PHE A 307 2.34 -15.82 21.57
C PHE A 307 3.80 -16.29 21.65
N GLY A 308 4.71 -15.42 22.09
CA GLY A 308 6.13 -15.73 22.29
C GLY A 308 6.81 -16.32 21.05
N SER A 309 7.47 -17.46 21.22
CA SER A 309 8.13 -18.18 20.11
C SER A 309 7.15 -18.74 19.07
N SER A 310 5.87 -18.91 19.42
CA SER A 310 4.85 -19.54 18.59
C SER A 310 4.10 -18.56 17.67
N THR A 311 4.54 -17.31 17.60
CA THR A 311 3.99 -16.30 16.67
C THR A 311 4.13 -16.75 15.22
N GLN A 312 3.01 -16.73 14.49
CA GLN A 312 2.90 -17.10 13.08
C GLN A 312 3.06 -15.88 12.17
N ALA A 313 3.05 -16.10 10.85
CA ALA A 313 3.21 -15.05 9.84
C ALA A 313 2.15 -13.93 9.92
N SER A 314 0.95 -14.28 10.37
CA SER A 314 -0.13 -13.34 10.68
C SER A 314 -0.74 -13.68 12.03
N ILE A 315 -1.09 -12.67 12.81
CA ILE A 315 -1.75 -12.82 14.11
C ILE A 315 -3.09 -13.57 14.02
N THR A 316 -3.79 -13.50 12.89
CA THR A 316 -5.06 -14.22 12.70
C THR A 316 -4.85 -15.74 12.76
N LEU A 317 -3.68 -16.22 12.35
CA LEU A 317 -3.31 -17.63 12.36
C LEU A 317 -2.98 -18.15 13.77
N ASN A 318 -2.79 -17.24 14.73
CA ASN A 318 -2.56 -17.55 16.14
C ASN A 318 -3.85 -17.61 16.97
N LEU A 319 -4.99 -17.16 16.42
CA LEU A 319 -6.27 -17.15 17.13
C LEU A 319 -6.81 -18.57 17.38
N PRO A 320 -7.57 -18.78 18.47
CA PRO A 320 -8.13 -20.09 18.81
C PRO A 320 -9.33 -20.45 17.91
N ASN A 321 -9.67 -21.74 17.89
CA ASN A 321 -10.65 -22.30 16.97
C ASN A 321 -12.07 -22.33 17.56
N CYS A 322 -12.60 -21.15 17.89
CA CYS A 322 -13.99 -20.99 18.29
C CYS A 322 -14.74 -20.02 17.36
N TRP A 323 -16.07 -20.13 17.33
CA TRP A 323 -16.95 -19.35 16.45
C TRP A 323 -16.68 -17.84 16.36
N PRO A 324 -16.42 -17.10 17.45
CA PRO A 324 -16.12 -15.67 17.34
C PRO A 324 -14.84 -15.40 16.54
N TYR A 325 -13.76 -16.14 16.79
CA TYR A 325 -12.50 -15.92 16.08
C TYR A 325 -12.49 -16.54 14.67
N GLN A 326 -13.27 -17.58 14.42
CA GLN A 326 -13.51 -18.06 13.04
C GLN A 326 -14.27 -17.00 12.23
N SER A 327 -15.25 -16.34 12.85
CA SER A 327 -15.94 -15.17 12.25
C SER A 327 -14.96 -14.02 11.99
N VAL A 328 -14.02 -13.75 12.90
CA VAL A 328 -12.94 -12.76 12.71
C VAL A 328 -12.09 -13.10 11.49
N LYS A 329 -11.60 -14.35 11.35
CA LYS A 329 -10.82 -14.80 10.19
C LYS A 329 -11.58 -14.59 8.88
N LEU A 330 -12.87 -14.93 8.85
CA LEU A 330 -13.74 -14.76 7.68
C LEU A 330 -13.96 -13.30 7.33
N LEU A 331 -14.43 -12.49 8.31
CA LEU A 331 -14.75 -11.08 8.12
C LEU A 331 -13.52 -10.27 7.72
N TYR A 332 -12.35 -10.59 8.28
CA TYR A 332 -11.09 -9.95 7.90
C TYR A 332 -10.66 -10.36 6.48
N SER A 333 -10.83 -11.63 6.11
CA SER A 333 -10.52 -12.11 4.74
C SER A 333 -11.43 -11.47 3.69
N ILE A 334 -12.74 -11.34 3.98
CA ILE A 334 -13.68 -10.58 3.14
C ILE A 334 -13.27 -9.10 3.10
N GLY A 335 -12.82 -8.55 4.23
CA GLY A 335 -12.29 -7.20 4.31
C GLY A 335 -11.16 -6.97 3.31
N ILE A 336 -10.14 -7.84 3.36
CA ILE A 336 -8.98 -7.82 2.45
C ILE A 336 -9.38 -8.09 1.01
N PHE A 337 -10.36 -8.95 0.75
CA PHE A 337 -10.87 -9.21 -0.59
C PHE A 337 -11.33 -7.91 -1.28
N PHE A 338 -12.10 -7.06 -0.60
CA PHE A 338 -12.50 -5.77 -1.15
C PHE A 338 -11.36 -4.75 -1.18
N THR A 339 -10.47 -4.76 -0.19
CA THR A 339 -9.28 -3.91 -0.15
C THR A 339 -8.32 -4.23 -1.31
N TYR A 340 -8.22 -5.49 -1.74
CA TYR A 340 -7.44 -5.90 -2.91
C TYR A 340 -7.82 -5.09 -4.15
N ALA A 341 -9.12 -4.92 -4.43
CA ALA A 341 -9.56 -4.18 -5.59
C ALA A 341 -9.16 -2.71 -5.55
N LEU A 342 -9.10 -2.10 -4.36
CA LEU A 342 -8.62 -0.72 -4.20
C LEU A 342 -7.12 -0.61 -4.44
N GLN A 343 -6.30 -1.46 -3.81
CA GLN A 343 -4.84 -1.45 -4.06
C GLN A 343 -4.52 -1.78 -5.53
N PHE A 344 -5.27 -2.68 -6.15
CA PHE A 344 -5.11 -3.05 -7.56
C PHE A 344 -5.45 -1.91 -8.52
N HIS A 345 -6.32 -0.99 -8.14
CA HIS A 345 -6.69 0.14 -9.00
C HIS A 345 -5.50 1.07 -9.28
N VAL A 346 -4.57 1.23 -8.33
CA VAL A 346 -3.39 2.09 -8.48
C VAL A 346 -2.47 1.64 -9.63
N PRO A 347 -1.96 0.39 -9.68
CA PRO A 347 -1.16 -0.07 -10.81
C PRO A 347 -1.99 -0.15 -12.10
N ALA A 348 -3.28 -0.46 -12.01
CA ALA A 348 -4.17 -0.47 -13.17
C ALA A 348 -4.27 0.93 -13.82
N ASP A 349 -4.46 1.99 -13.03
CA ASP A 349 -4.51 3.38 -13.51
C ASP A 349 -3.19 3.85 -14.15
N ILE A 350 -2.06 3.29 -13.73
CA ILE A 350 -0.76 3.64 -14.30
C ILE A 350 -0.52 2.89 -15.62
N ILE A 351 -0.88 1.60 -15.68
CA ILE A 351 -0.55 0.71 -16.82
C ILE A 351 -1.59 0.80 -17.94
N LEU A 352 -2.88 0.86 -17.60
CA LEU A 352 -3.97 0.75 -18.57
C LEU A 352 -4.00 1.88 -19.60
N PRO A 353 -3.82 3.16 -19.25
CA PRO A 353 -3.82 4.23 -20.25
C PRO A 353 -2.75 4.03 -21.31
N PHE A 354 -1.58 3.51 -20.91
CA PHE A 354 -0.49 3.20 -21.84
C PHE A 354 -0.82 2.01 -22.75
N ALA A 355 -1.47 0.98 -22.23
CA ALA A 355 -1.86 -0.18 -23.02
C ALA A 355 -3.00 0.15 -24.01
N VAL A 356 -4.00 0.90 -23.54
CA VAL A 356 -5.18 1.29 -24.33
C VAL A 356 -4.81 2.30 -25.42
N SER A 357 -3.86 3.22 -25.19
CA SER A 357 -3.47 4.21 -26.20
C SER A 357 -2.81 3.62 -27.45
N GLN A 358 -2.37 2.36 -27.39
CA GLN A 358 -1.72 1.67 -28.51
C GLN A 358 -2.71 0.94 -29.42
N VAL A 359 -4.00 0.88 -29.04
CA VAL A 359 -5.01 0.10 -29.77
C VAL A 359 -6.17 0.97 -30.22
N SER A 360 -6.90 0.50 -31.24
CA SER A 360 -8.11 1.16 -31.71
C SER A 360 -9.26 0.99 -30.72
N GLU A 361 -10.22 1.92 -30.75
CA GLU A 361 -11.38 1.96 -29.82
C GLU A 361 -12.16 0.65 -29.72
N ARG A 362 -12.20 -0.14 -30.81
CA ARG A 362 -12.88 -1.44 -30.85
C ARG A 362 -12.25 -2.47 -29.91
N TRP A 363 -10.94 -2.38 -29.68
CA TRP A 363 -10.18 -3.32 -28.85
C TRP A 363 -9.92 -2.79 -27.44
N THR A 364 -10.25 -1.52 -27.16
CA THR A 364 -10.02 -0.87 -25.86
C THR A 364 -10.55 -1.69 -24.69
N LEU A 365 -11.82 -2.11 -24.74
CA LEU A 365 -12.42 -2.88 -23.64
C LEU A 365 -11.75 -4.25 -23.48
N PHE A 366 -11.44 -4.92 -24.59
CA PHE A 366 -10.78 -6.23 -24.56
C PHE A 366 -9.37 -6.13 -23.97
N VAL A 367 -8.59 -5.12 -24.36
CA VAL A 367 -7.24 -4.88 -23.82
C VAL A 367 -7.31 -4.48 -22.35
N ASP A 368 -8.25 -3.62 -21.96
CA ASP A 368 -8.45 -3.23 -20.55
C ASP A 368 -8.67 -4.46 -19.65
N LEU A 369 -9.66 -5.29 -20.01
CA LEU A 369 -9.95 -6.52 -19.25
C LEU A 369 -8.80 -7.52 -19.29
N SER A 370 -8.14 -7.69 -20.45
CA SER A 370 -7.02 -8.64 -20.58
C SER A 370 -5.81 -8.23 -19.74
N VAL A 371 -5.46 -6.95 -19.71
CA VAL A 371 -4.37 -6.43 -18.88
C VAL A 371 -4.71 -6.61 -17.40
N ARG A 372 -5.95 -6.34 -17.00
CA ARG A 372 -6.41 -6.57 -15.62
C ARG A 372 -6.27 -8.03 -15.22
N ILE A 373 -6.73 -8.97 -16.05
CA ILE A 373 -6.57 -10.42 -15.82
C ILE A 373 -5.09 -10.78 -15.71
N ALA A 374 -4.25 -10.28 -16.63
CA ALA A 374 -2.82 -10.58 -16.63
C ALA A 374 -2.13 -10.12 -15.34
N LEU A 375 -2.48 -8.93 -14.83
CA LEU A 375 -1.95 -8.41 -13.58
C LEU A 375 -2.43 -9.21 -12.36
N VAL A 376 -3.70 -9.63 -12.31
CA VAL A 376 -4.22 -10.51 -11.23
C VAL A 376 -3.56 -11.90 -11.29
N CYS A 377 -3.33 -12.45 -12.48
CA CYS A 377 -2.58 -13.68 -12.66
C CYS A 377 -1.14 -13.53 -12.16
N LEU A 378 -0.49 -12.40 -12.48
CA LEU A 378 0.88 -12.12 -12.05
C LEU A 378 1.00 -12.10 -10.52
N THR A 379 0.06 -11.47 -9.82
CA THR A 379 0.05 -11.42 -8.35
C THR A 379 -0.23 -12.77 -7.70
N CYS A 380 -1.03 -13.62 -8.35
CA CYS A 380 -1.27 -15.00 -7.93
C CYS A 380 -0.04 -15.90 -8.15
N VAL A 381 0.62 -15.79 -9.32
CA VAL A 381 1.83 -16.55 -9.62
C VAL A 381 2.96 -16.23 -8.65
N SER A 382 3.16 -14.96 -8.31
CA SER A 382 4.17 -14.57 -7.30
C SER A 382 3.84 -15.12 -5.91
N ALA A 383 2.56 -15.14 -5.51
CA ALA A 383 2.11 -15.76 -4.27
C ALA A 383 2.34 -17.29 -4.24
N ILE A 384 2.10 -17.99 -5.36
CA ILE A 384 2.33 -19.43 -5.49
C ILE A 384 3.83 -19.78 -5.45
N LEU A 385 4.67 -18.93 -6.06
CA LEU A 385 6.11 -19.14 -6.11
C LEU A 385 6.76 -19.06 -4.72
N ILE A 386 6.28 -18.15 -3.88
CA ILE A 386 6.80 -17.92 -2.53
C ILE A 386 5.64 -17.99 -1.52
N PRO A 387 5.20 -19.21 -1.10
CA PRO A 387 4.09 -19.37 -0.16
C PRO A 387 4.53 -19.12 1.30
N ARG A 388 5.29 -18.05 1.56
CA ARG A 388 5.72 -17.59 2.89
C ARG A 388 5.41 -16.11 3.10
N LEU A 389 4.31 -15.84 3.78
CA LEU A 389 3.71 -14.51 3.90
C LEU A 389 4.66 -13.49 4.53
N ASP A 390 5.40 -13.91 5.56
CA ASP A 390 6.40 -13.11 6.25
C ASP A 390 7.54 -12.65 5.35
N LEU A 391 8.06 -13.55 4.50
CA LEU A 391 9.14 -13.21 3.58
C LEU A 391 8.69 -12.31 2.44
N VAL A 392 7.49 -12.53 1.88
CA VAL A 392 6.96 -11.67 0.82
C VAL A 392 6.74 -10.26 1.35
N ILE A 393 6.18 -10.11 2.56
CA ILE A 393 6.05 -8.82 3.25
C ILE A 393 7.41 -8.14 3.41
N SER A 394 8.40 -8.86 3.95
CA SER A 394 9.75 -8.31 4.14
C SER A 394 10.43 -7.95 2.82
N PHE A 395 10.25 -8.74 1.77
CA PHE A 395 10.84 -8.52 0.44
C PHE A 395 10.26 -7.28 -0.23
N VAL A 396 8.93 -7.16 -0.29
CA VAL A 396 8.24 -5.99 -0.86
C VAL A 396 8.56 -4.72 -0.05
N GLY A 397 8.63 -4.85 1.28
CA GLY A 397 9.02 -3.76 2.17
C GLY A 397 10.45 -3.28 1.95
N SER A 398 11.40 -4.22 1.88
CA SER A 398 12.82 -3.90 1.72
C SER A 398 13.16 -3.39 0.31
N VAL A 399 12.59 -3.93 -0.77
CA VAL A 399 12.95 -3.49 -2.13
C VAL A 399 12.25 -2.19 -2.51
N SER A 400 10.93 -2.24 -2.71
CA SER A 400 10.20 -1.16 -3.37
C SER A 400 9.68 -0.11 -2.40
N SER A 401 9.22 -0.55 -1.22
CA SER A 401 8.67 0.36 -0.21
C SER A 401 9.78 1.21 0.43
N SER A 402 10.96 0.66 0.69
CA SER A 402 12.10 1.43 1.22
C SER A 402 12.55 2.52 0.24
N ALA A 403 12.57 2.22 -1.06
CA ALA A 403 12.93 3.18 -2.09
C ALA A 403 11.92 4.35 -2.12
N LEU A 404 10.62 4.04 -2.11
CA LEU A 404 9.55 5.04 -2.11
C LEU A 404 9.43 5.82 -0.80
N ALA A 405 9.69 5.20 0.34
CA ALA A 405 9.45 5.81 1.64
C ALA A 405 10.68 6.54 2.20
N LEU A 406 11.89 6.03 1.99
CA LEU A 406 13.10 6.56 2.62
C LEU A 406 14.16 7.08 1.64
N ILE A 407 14.20 6.60 0.40
CA ILE A 407 15.24 7.02 -0.55
C ILE A 407 14.75 8.21 -1.40
N ILE A 408 13.60 8.09 -2.05
CA ILE A 408 13.12 9.10 -3.00
C ILE A 408 12.76 10.43 -2.32
N PRO A 409 12.06 10.50 -1.18
CA PRO A 409 11.67 11.79 -0.61
C PRO A 409 12.87 12.69 -0.22
N PRO A 410 13.91 12.21 0.48
CA PRO A 410 15.09 13.04 0.76
C PRO A 410 15.86 13.44 -0.51
N LEU A 411 15.96 12.55 -1.51
CA LEU A 411 16.54 12.93 -2.81
C LEU A 411 15.73 14.05 -3.49
N LEU A 412 14.40 14.01 -3.36
CA LEU A 412 13.51 15.05 -3.86
C LEU A 412 13.71 16.39 -3.13
N GLU A 413 13.91 16.37 -1.80
CA GLU A 413 14.24 17.57 -1.00
C GLU A 413 15.56 18.19 -1.46
N LEU A 414 16.59 17.36 -1.56
CA LEU A 414 17.90 17.74 -2.07
C LEU A 414 17.79 18.39 -3.43
N ILE A 415 17.15 17.75 -4.40
CA ILE A 415 17.09 18.27 -5.77
C ILE A 415 16.28 19.58 -5.84
N THR A 416 15.15 19.65 -5.14
CA THR A 416 14.20 20.76 -5.27
C THR A 416 14.71 22.04 -4.61
N PHE A 417 15.32 21.94 -3.43
CA PHE A 417 15.70 23.10 -2.63
C PHE A 417 17.20 23.42 -2.68
N TYR A 418 18.06 22.55 -3.23
CA TYR A 418 19.50 22.87 -3.37
C TYR A 418 19.80 24.20 -4.07
N PRO A 419 19.05 24.63 -5.12
CA PRO A 419 19.26 25.93 -5.75
C PRO A 419 18.90 27.14 -4.87
N GLU A 420 18.21 26.93 -3.73
CA GLU A 420 17.67 27.98 -2.85
C GLU A 420 18.46 28.12 -1.54
N ASP A 421 19.76 27.75 -1.56
CA ASP A 421 20.68 27.82 -0.43
C ASP A 421 20.23 27.00 0.80
N MET A 422 20.17 25.67 0.63
CA MET A 422 19.85 24.74 1.72
C MET A 422 20.90 24.71 2.84
N SER A 423 20.40 24.53 4.08
CA SER A 423 21.27 24.33 5.23
C SER A 423 22.06 23.02 5.12
N CYS A 424 23.33 23.05 5.57
CA CYS A 424 24.17 21.84 5.60
C CYS A 424 23.58 20.73 6.47
N VAL A 425 22.82 21.09 7.51
CA VAL A 425 22.11 20.14 8.39
C VAL A 425 21.02 19.39 7.62
N THR A 426 20.24 20.08 6.78
CA THR A 426 19.22 19.44 5.94
C THR A 426 19.86 18.46 4.97
N ILE A 427 20.95 18.86 4.32
CA ILE A 427 21.70 18.00 3.38
C ILE A 427 22.23 16.75 4.09
N ALA A 428 22.87 16.91 5.25
CA ALA A 428 23.40 15.80 6.02
C ALA A 428 22.30 14.84 6.50
N LYS A 429 21.16 15.39 6.97
CA LYS A 429 19.96 14.62 7.32
C LYS A 429 19.48 13.79 6.14
N ASP A 430 19.30 14.39 4.97
CA ASP A 430 18.75 13.71 3.79
C ASP A 430 19.64 12.58 3.32
N ILE A 431 20.94 12.85 3.23
CA ILE A 431 21.93 11.83 2.86
C ILE A 431 21.90 10.66 3.87
N MET A 432 21.83 10.95 5.18
CA MET A 432 21.76 9.90 6.20
C MET A 432 20.50 9.04 6.07
N ILE A 433 19.33 9.65 5.86
CA ILE A 433 18.06 8.93 5.68
C ILE A 433 18.11 8.07 4.40
N SER A 434 18.59 8.62 3.29
CA SER A 434 18.72 7.87 2.04
C SER A 434 19.72 6.71 2.14
N ILE A 435 20.84 6.88 2.84
CA ILE A 435 21.80 5.80 3.10
C ILE A 435 21.15 4.71 3.95
N LEU A 436 20.43 5.06 5.01
CA LEU A 436 19.71 4.09 5.83
C LEU A 436 18.69 3.29 5.00
N GLY A 437 17.92 3.97 4.15
CA GLY A 437 16.99 3.34 3.21
C GLY A 437 17.70 2.40 2.23
N LEU A 438 18.84 2.81 1.67
CA LEU A 438 19.62 2.00 0.74
C LEU A 438 20.23 0.77 1.42
N LEU A 439 20.81 0.91 2.60
CA LEU A 439 21.35 -0.21 3.37
C LEU A 439 20.24 -1.19 3.75
N GLY A 440 19.10 -0.68 4.20
CA GLY A 440 17.92 -1.50 4.49
C GLY A 440 17.37 -2.22 3.26
N CYS A 441 17.42 -1.57 2.09
CA CYS A 441 17.06 -2.19 0.82
C CYS A 441 18.01 -3.33 0.45
N VAL A 442 19.31 -3.08 0.42
CA VAL A 442 20.32 -4.08 0.03
C VAL A 442 20.33 -5.25 1.00
N PHE A 443 20.44 -4.99 2.30
CA PHE A 443 20.54 -6.04 3.31
C PHE A 443 19.21 -6.76 3.54
N GLY A 444 18.07 -6.05 3.51
CA GLY A 444 16.75 -6.65 3.64
C GLY A 444 16.43 -7.57 2.45
N THR A 445 16.75 -7.15 1.23
CA THR A 445 16.59 -7.97 0.02
C THR A 445 17.48 -9.20 0.07
N TYR A 446 18.76 -9.02 0.44
CA TYR A 446 19.70 -10.13 0.59
C TYR A 446 19.20 -11.15 1.59
N GLN A 447 18.75 -10.71 2.78
CA GLN A 447 18.26 -11.61 3.81
C GLN A 447 16.97 -12.33 3.40
N ALA A 448 16.02 -11.63 2.77
CA ALA A 448 14.78 -12.24 2.28
C ALA A 448 15.05 -13.32 1.22
N LEU A 449 15.98 -13.06 0.28
CA LEU A 449 16.39 -14.03 -0.72
C LEU A 449 17.19 -15.20 -0.12
N TYR A 450 18.07 -14.92 0.84
CA TYR A 450 18.83 -15.95 1.54
C TYR A 450 17.90 -16.94 2.25
N GLU A 451 16.92 -16.43 3.01
CA GLU A 451 15.92 -17.26 3.67
C GLU A 451 15.06 -18.01 2.65
N LEU A 452 14.73 -17.39 1.51
CA LEU A 452 13.97 -18.03 0.42
C LEU A 452 14.66 -19.27 -0.15
N ILE A 453 15.98 -19.23 -0.29
CA ILE A 453 16.77 -20.33 -0.87
C ILE A 453 17.03 -21.44 0.15
N GLN A 454 16.96 -21.15 1.45
CA GLN A 454 17.14 -22.15 2.51
C GLN A 454 16.00 -23.19 2.47
N PRO A 455 16.31 -24.50 2.41
CA PRO A 455 15.29 -25.54 2.39
C PRO A 455 14.50 -25.56 3.71
N ILE A 456 13.19 -25.82 3.59
CA ILE A 456 12.15 -25.80 4.65
C ILE A 456 12.53 -26.59 5.92
N GLY A 457 13.51 -27.52 5.84
CA GLY A 457 13.91 -28.41 6.93
C GLY A 457 14.81 -27.84 8.04
N HIS A 458 15.50 -26.70 7.85
CA HIS A 458 16.49 -26.24 8.85
C HIS A 458 15.92 -25.37 9.99
N SER A 459 14.72 -24.78 9.83
CA SER A 459 14.12 -23.95 10.89
C SER A 459 13.51 -24.76 12.04
N VAL A 460 13.13 -26.02 11.80
CA VAL A 460 12.61 -26.90 12.87
C VAL A 460 13.75 -27.51 13.70
N ALA A 461 14.92 -27.77 13.09
CA ALA A 461 16.05 -28.38 13.78
C ALA A 461 16.85 -27.41 14.67
N ASN A 462 16.93 -26.12 14.32
CA ASN A 462 17.63 -25.14 15.16
C ASN A 462 16.81 -24.65 16.37
N ALA A 463 15.49 -24.86 16.38
CA ALA A 463 14.65 -24.57 17.55
C ALA A 463 14.81 -25.62 18.66
N THR A 464 15.24 -26.84 18.33
CA THR A 464 15.47 -27.93 19.29
C THR A 464 16.93 -28.09 19.71
N GLY A 465 17.89 -27.44 19.03
CA GLY A 465 19.33 -27.61 19.27
C GLY A 465 20.03 -26.53 20.10
N VAL A 466 19.37 -25.43 20.49
CA VAL A 466 20.01 -24.29 21.19
C VAL A 466 19.63 -24.21 22.68
N TYR A 467 18.87 -25.18 23.20
CA TYR A 467 18.57 -25.29 24.63
C TYR A 467 18.87 -26.71 25.16
N ALA A 468 20.12 -27.14 24.97
CA ALA A 468 20.74 -28.16 25.81
C ALA A 468 21.76 -27.48 26.72
#